data_AF-A0A1V9FJT6-F1
#
_entry.id   AF-A0A1V9FJT6-F1
#
_cell.length_a   1.000
_cell.length_b   1.000
_cell.length_c   1.000
_cell.angle_alpha   90.00
_cell.angle_beta   90.00
_cell.angle_gamma   90.00
#
_symmetry.space_group_name_H-M   'P 1'
#
loop_
_entity.id
_entity.type
_entity.pdbx_description
1 polymer ?
#
loop_
_entity_poly.entity_id
_entity_poly.type
_entity_poly.pdbx_seq_one_letter_code
_entity_poly.pdbx_strand_id
1 'polypeptide(L)'
;MSNNFLKQFKLACKIWLVAVIANAFLAVSFMSIINGNWYPWQQLGLVLLVGGIFSIPCMIAVLIIIALMAKRVNGMRLFWSVAAGGLTVTVMAYTTFMNLVGGNNRELKYLLLAAILAAMVSVTTFYRSLFKWGRDFNSI
;
A
#
# COMPACT_ATOMS: atom_id res chain seq x y z
N MET A 1 -1.41 24.80 13.13
CA MET A 1 -1.04 23.37 13.22
C MET A 1 -1.76 22.44 12.21
N SER A 2 -2.95 22.77 11.68
CA SER A 2 -3.74 21.87 10.81
C SER A 2 -3.18 21.62 9.39
N ASN A 3 -2.40 22.56 8.83
CA ASN A 3 -1.91 22.45 7.46
C ASN A 3 -0.89 21.32 7.21
N ASN A 4 -0.12 20.91 8.22
CA ASN A 4 0.89 19.87 8.03
C ASN A 4 0.28 18.47 8.11
N PHE A 5 -0.63 18.23 9.05
CA PHE A 5 -1.36 16.96 9.14
C PHE A 5 -2.21 16.70 7.90
N LEU A 6 -2.96 17.71 7.42
CA LEU A 6 -3.78 17.56 6.22
C LEU A 6 -2.95 17.18 4.99
N LYS A 7 -1.74 17.72 4.87
CA LYS A 7 -0.83 17.35 3.77
C LYS A 7 -0.24 15.94 3.95
N GLN A 8 0.06 15.49 5.17
CA GLN A 8 0.48 14.11 5.47
C GLN A 8 -0.62 13.11 5.11
N PHE A 9 -1.84 13.41 5.53
CA PHE A 9 -3.03 12.64 5.22
C PHE A 9 -3.24 12.54 3.71
N LYS A 10 -3.17 13.67 3.00
CA LYS A 10 -3.29 13.70 1.54
C LYS A 10 -2.21 12.87 0.85
N LEU A 11 -0.97 12.87 1.34
CA LEU A 11 0.11 12.05 0.80
C LEU A 11 -0.15 10.56 1.05
N ALA A 12 -0.54 10.19 2.28
CA ALA A 12 -0.85 8.80 2.63
C ALA A 12 -2.03 8.26 1.79
N CYS A 13 -3.11 9.05 1.62
CA CYS A 13 -4.22 8.68 0.74
C CYS A 13 -3.78 8.49 -0.71
N LYS A 14 -2.88 9.33 -1.24
CA LYS A 14 -2.36 9.17 -2.60
C LYS A 14 -1.54 7.90 -2.78
N ILE A 15 -0.65 7.60 -1.83
CA ILE A 15 0.13 6.35 -1.83
C ILE A 15 -0.82 5.16 -1.79
N TRP A 16 -1.80 5.18 -0.87
CA TRP A 16 -2.80 4.13 -0.75
C TRP A 16 -3.62 3.94 -2.02
N LEU A 17 -4.13 5.01 -2.62
CA LEU A 17 -4.98 4.93 -3.81
C LEU A 17 -4.22 4.33 -5.00
N VAL A 18 -2.96 4.74 -5.21
CA VAL A 18 -2.09 4.13 -6.23
C VAL A 18 -1.81 2.65 -5.92
N ALA A 19 -1.59 2.29 -4.65
CA ALA A 19 -1.40 0.90 -4.25
C ALA A 19 -2.64 0.04 -4.53
N VAL A 20 -3.83 0.53 -4.20
CA VAL A 20 -5.10 -0.18 -4.44
C VAL A 20 -5.34 -0.39 -5.93
N ILE A 21 -5.14 0.65 -6.75
CA ILE A 21 -5.27 0.56 -8.21
C ILE A 21 -4.27 -0.45 -8.77
N ALA A 22 -2.97 -0.30 -8.44
CA ALA A 22 -1.93 -1.19 -8.94
C ALA A 22 -2.18 -2.64 -8.51
N ASN A 23 -2.62 -2.86 -7.27
CA ASN A 23 -2.95 -4.19 -6.77
C ASN A 23 -4.13 -4.80 -7.54
N ALA A 24 -5.19 -4.03 -7.79
CA ALA A 24 -6.33 -4.53 -8.54
C ALA A 24 -5.97 -4.93 -9.98
N PHE A 25 -5.18 -4.11 -10.68
CA PHE A 25 -4.70 -4.44 -12.03
C PHE A 25 -3.79 -5.68 -12.02
N LEU A 26 -2.84 -5.77 -11.09
CA LEU A 26 -1.94 -6.91 -10.99
C LEU A 26 -2.71 -8.19 -10.62
N ALA A 27 -3.61 -8.14 -9.63
CA ALA A 27 -4.41 -9.28 -9.20
C ALA A 27 -5.29 -9.83 -10.31
N VAL A 28 -6.01 -8.96 -11.04
CA VAL A 28 -6.85 -9.36 -12.18
C VAL A 28 -6.01 -9.94 -13.31
N SER A 29 -4.84 -9.34 -13.59
CA SER A 29 -3.94 -9.84 -14.64
C SER A 29 -3.40 -11.24 -14.31
N PHE A 30 -2.94 -11.45 -13.07
CA PHE A 30 -2.49 -12.78 -12.63
C PHE A 30 -3.61 -13.81 -12.65
N MET A 31 -4.80 -13.46 -12.16
CA MET A 31 -5.95 -14.37 -12.18
C MET A 31 -6.42 -14.71 -13.59
N SER A 32 -6.39 -13.75 -14.53
CA SER A 32 -6.74 -13.99 -15.92
C SER A 32 -5.76 -14.94 -16.61
N ILE A 33 -4.46 -14.79 -16.35
CA ILE A 33 -3.42 -15.68 -16.88
C ILE A 33 -3.53 -17.10 -16.31
N ILE A 34 -3.82 -17.23 -15.01
CA ILE A 34 -3.81 -18.53 -14.32
C ILE A 34 -5.11 -19.31 -14.56
N ASN A 35 -6.26 -18.65 -14.46
CA ASN A 35 -7.57 -19.31 -14.50
C ASN A 35 -8.28 -19.18 -15.86
N GLY A 36 -7.68 -18.48 -16.83
CA GLY A 36 -8.24 -18.31 -18.18
C GLY A 36 -9.59 -17.61 -18.22
N ASN A 37 -9.98 -16.90 -17.16
CA ASN A 37 -11.30 -16.27 -17.04
C ASN A 37 -11.38 -14.95 -17.82
N TRP A 38 -12.44 -14.81 -18.62
CA TRP A 38 -12.64 -13.74 -19.62
C TRP A 38 -13.45 -12.52 -19.13
N TYR A 39 -13.75 -12.41 -17.83
CA TYR A 39 -14.50 -11.28 -17.25
C TYR A 39 -13.64 -10.37 -16.35
N PRO A 40 -12.56 -9.75 -16.87
CA PRO A 40 -11.61 -8.99 -16.08
C PRO A 40 -12.25 -7.78 -15.40
N TRP A 41 -13.25 -7.16 -16.04
CA TRP A 41 -13.87 -5.92 -15.55
C TRP A 41 -14.74 -6.10 -14.31
N GLN A 42 -15.51 -7.20 -14.22
CA GLN A 42 -16.34 -7.50 -13.06
C GLN A 42 -15.48 -7.86 -11.84
N GLN A 43 -14.40 -8.63 -12.07
CA GLN A 43 -13.45 -8.98 -11.02
C GLN A 43 -12.66 -7.76 -10.53
N LEU A 44 -12.32 -6.83 -11.43
CA LEU A 44 -11.60 -5.60 -11.08
C LEU A 44 -12.39 -4.72 -10.12
N GLY A 45 -13.71 -4.56 -10.33
CA GLY A 45 -14.57 -3.80 -9.42
C GLY A 45 -14.61 -4.42 -8.02
N LEU A 46 -14.72 -5.75 -7.93
CA LEU A 46 -14.78 -6.47 -6.66
C LEU A 46 -13.43 -6.42 -5.93
N VAL A 47 -12.31 -6.60 -6.64
CA VAL A 47 -10.96 -6.50 -6.07
C VAL A 47 -10.65 -5.07 -5.61
N LEU A 48 -11.11 -4.03 -6.33
CA LEU A 48 -10.95 -2.65 -5.88
C LEU A 48 -11.74 -2.36 -4.60
N LEU A 49 -13.00 -2.81 -4.52
CA LEU A 49 -13.85 -2.60 -3.35
C LEU A 49 -13.34 -3.35 -2.13
N VAL A 50 -13.16 -4.66 -2.26
CA VAL A 50 -12.70 -5.52 -1.17
C VAL A 50 -11.25 -5.18 -0.80
N GLY A 51 -10.36 -5.11 -1.78
CA GLY A 51 -8.96 -4.75 -1.57
C GLY A 51 -8.79 -3.33 -1.03
N GLY A 52 -9.63 -2.38 -1.44
CA GLY A 52 -9.65 -1.03 -0.90
C GLY A 52 -9.99 -1.00 0.59
N ILE A 53 -11.10 -1.65 0.98
CA ILE A 53 -11.56 -1.67 2.39
C ILE A 53 -10.54 -2.38 3.28
N PHE A 54 -10.06 -3.56 2.86
CA PHE A 54 -9.11 -4.34 3.66
C PHE A 54 -7.71 -3.72 3.73
N SER A 55 -7.37 -2.77 2.85
CA SER A 55 -6.07 -2.06 2.88
C SER A 55 -6.10 -0.72 3.62
N ILE A 56 -7.25 -0.31 4.19
CA ILE A 56 -7.35 0.88 5.05
C ILE A 56 -6.36 0.83 6.23
N PRO A 57 -6.16 -0.30 6.94
CA PRO A 57 -5.14 -0.38 7.99
C PRO A 57 -3.72 -0.07 7.51
N CYS A 58 -3.37 -0.47 6.27
CA CYS A 58 -2.09 -0.11 5.65
C CYS A 58 -1.96 1.40 5.44
N MET A 59 -3.02 2.07 4.99
CA MET A 59 -3.04 3.53 4.84
C MET A 59 -2.82 4.23 6.19
N ILE A 60 -3.50 3.77 7.24
CA ILE A 60 -3.37 4.32 8.60
C ILE A 60 -1.95 4.13 9.12
N ALA A 61 -1.35 2.96 8.91
CA ALA A 61 0.03 2.70 9.32
C ALA A 61 1.03 3.62 8.58
N VAL A 62 0.88 3.79 7.26
CA VAL A 62 1.71 4.71 6.48
C VAL A 62 1.57 6.14 7.00
N LEU A 63 0.34 6.59 7.29
CA LEU A 63 0.09 7.90 7.87
C LEU A 63 0.78 8.08 9.22
N ILE A 64 0.67 7.11 10.13
CA ILE A 64 1.30 7.13 11.45
C ILE A 64 2.82 7.21 11.31
N ILE A 65 3.42 6.41 10.43
CA ILE A 65 4.86 6.43 10.18
C ILE A 65 5.29 7.81 9.68
N ILE A 66 4.57 8.38 8.70
CA ILE A 66 4.88 9.73 8.18
C ILE A 66 4.75 10.77 9.30
N ALA A 67 3.68 10.72 10.09
CA ALA A 67 3.43 11.69 11.16
C ALA A 67 4.51 11.65 12.25
N LEU A 68 4.94 10.45 12.66
CA LEU A 68 5.93 10.26 13.74
C LEU A 68 7.37 10.51 13.26
N MET A 69 7.72 10.01 12.07
CA MET A 69 9.11 10.00 11.62
C MET A 69 9.50 11.26 10.84
N ALA A 70 8.55 11.97 10.20
CA ALA A 70 8.90 13.11 9.35
C ALA A 70 9.70 14.22 10.06
N LYS A 71 9.58 14.35 11.39
CA LYS A 71 10.33 15.33 12.20
C LYS A 71 11.66 14.82 12.76
N ARG A 72 11.92 13.51 12.68
CA ARG A 72 13.03 12.86 13.41
C ARG A 72 14.09 12.26 12.49
N VAL A 73 13.76 12.06 11.21
CA VAL A 73 14.63 11.36 10.27
C VAL A 73 14.70 12.04 8.92
N ASN A 74 15.87 11.94 8.27
CA ASN A 74 16.08 12.40 6.91
C ASN A 74 15.11 11.72 5.92
N GLY A 75 14.78 12.40 4.82
CA GLY A 75 13.86 11.91 3.78
C GLY A 75 14.14 10.48 3.27
N MET A 76 15.41 10.07 3.18
CA MET A 76 15.77 8.70 2.79
C MET A 76 15.40 7.66 3.85
N ARG A 77 15.60 7.96 5.15
CA ARG A 77 15.18 7.07 6.25
C ARG A 77 13.66 7.03 6.38
N LEU A 78 12.98 8.14 6.11
CA LEU A 78 11.51 8.20 6.06
C LEU A 78 10.97 7.28 4.96
N PHE A 79 11.55 7.33 3.76
CA PHE A 79 11.20 6.45 2.66
C PHE A 79 11.33 4.96 3.03
N TRP A 80 12.49 4.56 3.56
CA TRP A 80 12.71 3.16 3.97
C TRP A 80 11.76 2.73 5.10
N SER A 81 11.44 3.62 6.03
CA SER A 81 10.48 3.34 7.11
C SER A 81 9.07 3.14 6.58
N VAL A 82 8.63 3.96 5.62
CA VAL A 82 7.31 3.82 4.97
C VAL A 82 7.26 2.55 4.13
N ALA A 83 8.31 2.22 3.40
CA ALA A 83 8.41 0.99 2.61
C ALA A 83 8.37 -0.25 3.51
N ALA A 84 9.22 -0.31 4.54
CA ALA A 84 9.28 -1.43 5.47
C ALA A 84 7.96 -1.57 6.25
N GLY A 85 7.43 -0.47 6.76
CA GLY A 85 6.14 -0.45 7.46
C GLY A 85 4.99 -0.92 6.57
N GLY A 86 4.87 -0.37 5.36
CA GLY A 86 3.87 -0.80 4.38
C GLY A 86 3.95 -2.28 4.04
N LEU A 87 5.16 -2.81 3.84
CA LEU A 87 5.38 -4.24 3.60
C LEU A 87 4.98 -5.09 4.81
N THR A 88 5.41 -4.74 6.01
CA THR A 88 5.06 -5.48 7.23
C THR A 88 3.56 -5.54 7.46
N VAL A 89 2.85 -4.43 7.30
CA VAL A 89 1.39 -4.39 7.49
C VAL A 89 0.67 -5.16 6.38
N THR A 90 1.17 -5.12 5.14
CA THR A 90 0.63 -5.92 4.03
C THR A 90 0.77 -7.43 4.31
N VAL A 91 1.93 -7.87 4.80
CA VAL A 91 2.16 -9.27 5.18
C VAL A 91 1.27 -9.67 6.36
N MET A 92 1.18 -8.83 7.39
CA MET A 92 0.29 -9.08 8.53
C MET A 92 -1.17 -9.21 8.10
N ALA A 93 -1.67 -8.25 7.29
CA ALA A 93 -3.04 -8.27 6.77
C ALA A 93 -3.32 -9.56 5.98
N TYR A 94 -2.37 -9.98 5.14
CA TYR A 94 -2.46 -11.26 4.43
C TYR A 94 -2.49 -12.46 5.38
N THR A 95 -1.60 -12.55 6.36
CA THR A 95 -1.57 -13.68 7.30
C THR A 95 -2.86 -13.80 8.10
N THR A 96 -3.42 -12.67 8.55
CA THR A 96 -4.71 -12.63 9.25
C THR A 96 -5.84 -13.09 8.33
N PHE A 97 -5.84 -12.64 7.06
CA PHE A 97 -6.82 -13.08 6.08
C PHE A 97 -6.74 -14.59 5.79
N MET A 98 -5.52 -15.13 5.63
CA MET A 98 -5.30 -16.57 5.44
C MET A 98 -5.82 -17.41 6.60
N ASN A 99 -5.61 -16.93 7.84
CA ASN A 99 -6.11 -17.59 9.04
C ASN A 99 -7.65 -17.58 9.10
N LEU A 100 -8.31 -16.53 8.59
CA LEU A 100 -9.76 -16.44 8.53
C LEU A 100 -10.38 -17.31 7.44
N VAL A 101 -9.73 -17.43 6.28
CA VAL A 101 -10.24 -18.17 5.12
C VAL A 101 -9.89 -19.66 5.17
N GLY A 102 -9.00 -20.08 6.06
CA GLY A 102 -8.81 -21.50 6.40
C GLY A 102 -8.15 -22.35 5.30
N GLY A 103 -7.18 -21.80 4.54
CA GLY A 103 -6.52 -22.61 3.52
C GLY A 103 -5.33 -21.95 2.84
N ASN A 104 -4.27 -22.75 2.60
CA ASN A 104 -3.07 -22.39 1.85
C ASN A 104 -3.30 -22.51 0.32
N ASN A 105 -4.20 -21.69 -0.23
CA ASN A 105 -4.49 -21.72 -1.66
C ASN A 105 -3.38 -21.07 -2.47
N ARG A 106 -2.97 -21.73 -3.56
CA ARG A 106 -1.93 -21.25 -4.48
C ARG A 106 -2.27 -19.86 -5.05
N GLU A 107 -3.54 -19.62 -5.34
CA GLU A 107 -4.05 -18.33 -5.83
C GLU A 107 -3.84 -17.17 -4.85
N LEU A 108 -4.01 -17.43 -3.55
CA LEU A 108 -3.81 -16.42 -2.50
C LEU A 108 -2.34 -15.97 -2.41
N LYS A 109 -1.37 -16.83 -2.75
CA LYS A 109 0.05 -16.47 -2.80
C LYS A 109 0.36 -15.49 -3.94
N TYR A 110 -0.30 -15.65 -5.09
CA TYR A 110 -0.14 -14.71 -6.22
C TYR A 110 -0.78 -13.36 -5.91
N LEU A 111 -1.89 -13.34 -5.17
CA LEU A 111 -2.49 -12.10 -4.67
C LEU A 111 -1.59 -11.39 -3.66
N LEU A 112 -0.86 -12.12 -2.81
CA LEU A 112 0.16 -11.52 -1.93
C LEU A 112 1.30 -10.88 -2.73
N LEU A 113 1.83 -11.59 -3.74
CA LEU A 113 2.87 -11.05 -4.62
C LEU A 113 2.40 -9.77 -5.34
N ALA A 114 1.17 -9.78 -5.85
CA ALA A 114 0.56 -8.59 -6.44
C ALA A 114 0.46 -7.42 -5.44
N ALA A 115 0.05 -7.70 -4.20
CA ALA A 115 -0.07 -6.69 -3.15
C ALA A 115 1.30 -6.10 -2.75
N ILE A 116 2.33 -6.94 -2.63
CA ILE A 116 3.70 -6.51 -2.35
C ILE A 116 4.24 -5.62 -3.48
N LEU A 117 4.09 -6.05 -4.74
CA LEU A 117 4.53 -5.27 -5.90
C LEU A 117 3.79 -3.93 -5.98
N ALA A 118 2.48 -3.93 -5.75
CA ALA A 118 1.68 -2.71 -5.73
C ALA A 118 2.09 -1.74 -4.61
N ALA A 119 2.42 -2.26 -3.41
CA ALA A 119 2.95 -1.47 -2.32
C ALA A 119 4.31 -0.85 -2.69
N MET A 120 5.21 -1.62 -3.30
CA MET A 120 6.52 -1.11 -3.74
C MET A 120 6.38 -0.05 -4.85
N VAL A 121 5.54 -0.29 -5.84
CA VAL A 121 5.27 0.66 -6.94
C VAL A 121 4.75 1.97 -6.35
N SER A 122 3.72 1.91 -5.50
CA SER A 122 3.11 3.13 -4.94
C SER A 122 4.10 3.96 -4.11
N VAL A 123 4.87 3.33 -3.22
CA VAL A 123 5.86 4.02 -2.39
C VAL A 123 6.98 4.63 -3.25
N THR A 124 7.42 3.92 -4.29
CA THR A 124 8.45 4.40 -5.23
C THR A 124 7.95 5.58 -6.08
N THR A 125 6.70 5.54 -6.56
CA THR A 125 6.08 6.66 -7.30
C THR A 125 6.10 7.96 -6.49
N PHE A 126 5.94 7.86 -5.17
CA PHE A 126 5.97 9.02 -4.27
C PHE A 126 7.33 9.26 -3.58
N TYR A 127 8.41 8.63 -4.05
CA TYR A 127 9.77 8.80 -3.51
C TYR A 127 10.18 10.27 -3.39
N ARG A 128 10.01 11.07 -4.45
CA ARG A 128 10.38 12.50 -4.45
C ARG A 128 9.59 13.30 -3.40
N SER A 129 8.32 12.98 -3.21
CA SER A 129 7.47 13.63 -2.21
C SER A 129 7.89 13.26 -0.79
N LEU A 130 8.16 11.98 -0.52
CA LEU A 130 8.65 11.50 0.78
C LEU A 130 10.04 12.09 1.11
N PHE A 131 10.93 12.16 0.12
CA PHE A 131 12.26 12.73 0.28
C PHE A 131 12.23 14.22 0.59
N LYS A 132 11.40 14.98 -0.13
CA LYS A 132 11.18 16.42 0.13
C LYS A 132 10.61 16.64 1.54
N TRP A 133 9.64 15.82 1.94
CA TRP A 133 9.00 15.92 3.25
C TRP A 133 9.98 15.70 4.41
N GLY A 134 10.81 14.67 4.38
CA GLY A 134 11.82 14.47 5.43
C GLY A 134 12.97 15.50 5.40
N ARG A 135 13.02 16.39 4.40
CA ARG A 135 13.97 17.52 4.36
C ARG A 135 13.33 18.82 4.85
N ASP A 136 12.09 19.09 4.46
CA ASP A 136 11.32 20.28 4.85
C ASP A 136 11.10 20.39 6.38
N PHE A 137 11.09 19.26 7.12
CA PHE A 137 11.02 19.26 8.59
C PHE A 137 12.37 19.28 9.30
N ASN A 138 13.47 18.93 8.63
CA ASN A 138 14.83 19.05 9.17
C ASN A 138 15.40 20.47 9.03
N SER A 139 14.78 21.31 8.20
CA SER A 139 15.17 22.71 7.98
C SER A 139 14.42 23.70 8.89
N ILE A 140 13.67 23.21 9.87
CA ILE A 140 13.00 23.99 10.93
C ILE A 140 13.69 23.65 12.25
#